data_AF-A0A6I2I896-F1
#
_entry.id   AF-A0A6I2I896-F1
#
_cell.length_a   1.000
_cell.length_b   1.000
_cell.length_c   1.000
_cell.angle_alpha   90.00
_cell.angle_beta   90.00
_cell.angle_gamma   90.00
#
_symmetry.space_group_name_H-M   'P 1'
#
loop_
_entity.id
_entity.type
_entity.pdbx_description
1 polymer ?
#
loop_
_entity_poly.entity_id
_entity_poly.type
_entity_poly.pdbx_seq_one_letter_code
_entity_poly.pdbx_strand_id
1 'polypeptide(L)' 'MVRTIEKVEYDLERARCERDTWKTNRGGQSNYEMAKVMVSALEKELSDAINDQAKDAHKTPDSA' A
#
# COMPACT_ATOMS: atom_id res chain seq x y z
N MET A 1 -8.45 6.83 11.17
CA MET A 1 -9.39 6.32 10.15
C MET A 1 -8.63 5.29 9.34
N VAL A 2 -9.05 4.03 9.35
CA VAL A 2 -8.45 2.97 8.51
C VAL A 2 -8.82 3.26 7.07
N ARG A 3 -7.84 3.28 6.15
CA ARG A 3 -8.11 3.40 4.71
C ARG A 3 -8.72 2.09 4.21
N THR A 4 -9.66 2.16 3.27
CA THR A 4 -10.19 0.96 2.61
C THR A 4 -9.10 0.34 1.72
N ILE A 5 -9.12 -1.00 1.56
CA ILE A 5 -8.15 -1.73 0.73
C ILE A 5 -8.07 -1.13 -0.68
N GLU A 6 -9.22 -0.87 -1.32
CA GLU A 6 -9.32 -0.26 -2.66
C GLU A 6 -8.57 1.08 -2.75
N LYS A 7 -8.62 1.89 -1.69
CA LYS A 7 -7.93 3.17 -1.64
C LYS A 7 -6.42 3.00 -1.51
N VAL A 8 -5.99 2.03 -0.71
CA VAL A 8 -4.56 1.68 -0.56
C VAL A 8 -3.99 1.14 -1.87
N GLU A 9 -4.74 0.31 -2.60
CA GLU A 9 -4.35 -0.20 -3.92
C GLU A 9 -4.24 0.93 -4.96
N TYR A 10 -5.21 1.84 -4.99
CA TYR A 10 -5.16 3.00 -5.87
C TYR A 10 -3.94 3.90 -5.59
N ASP A 11 -3.70 4.22 -4.32
CA ASP A 11 -2.57 5.05 -3.90
C ASP A 11 -1.24 4.34 -4.20
N LEU A 12 -1.19 3.00 -4.06
CA LEU A 12 -0.02 2.19 -4.37
C LEU A 12 0.32 2.21 -5.87
N GLU A 13 -0.68 2.05 -6.74
CA GLU A 13 -0.48 2.11 -8.18
C GLU A 13 0.03 3.48 -8.60
N ARG A 14 -0.56 4.54 -8.06
CA ARG A 14 -0.09 5.91 -8.30
C ARG A 14 1.36 6.12 -7.83
N ALA A 15 1.70 5.65 -6.63
CA ALA A 15 3.06 5.78 -6.10
C ALA A 15 4.09 5.02 -6.95
N ARG A 16 3.70 3.87 -7.54
CA ARG A 16 4.54 3.11 -8.49
C ARG A 16 4.75 3.89 -9.79
N CYS A 17 3.69 4.47 -10.37
CA CYS A 17 3.82 5.32 -11.55
C CYS A 17 4.73 6.53 -11.29
N GLU A 18 4.58 7.20 -10.16
CA GLU A 18 5.43 8.34 -9.76
C GLU A 18 6.90 7.90 -9.60
N ARG A 19 7.15 6.78 -8.92
CA ARG A 19 8.49 6.18 -8.80
C ARG A 19 9.11 5.93 -10.17
N ASP A 20 8.39 5.30 -11.08
CA ASP A 20 8.92 4.94 -12.41
C ASP A 20 9.16 6.18 -13.29
N THR A 21 8.34 7.22 -13.11
CA THR A 21 8.57 8.54 -13.70
C THR A 21 9.89 9.15 -13.20
N TRP A 22 10.12 9.14 -11.88
CA TRP A 22 11.35 9.70 -11.30
C TRP A 22 12.60 8.89 -11.63
N LYS A 23 12.47 7.57 -11.82
CA LYS A 23 13.57 6.67 -12.18
C LYS A 23 14.25 7.07 -13.49
N THR A 24 13.47 7.56 -14.46
CA THR A 24 13.97 7.91 -15.80
C THR A 24 14.39 9.38 -15.92
N ASN A 25 14.08 10.21 -14.92
CA ASN A 25 14.31 11.65 -14.97
C ASN A 25 15.71 12.04 -14.44
N ARG A 26 16.51 12.78 -15.23
CA ARG A 26 17.84 13.24 -14.81
C ARG A 26 17.72 14.24 -13.67
N GLY A 27 18.28 13.91 -12.51
CA GLY A 27 18.19 14.71 -11.28
C GLY A 27 17.01 14.34 -10.37
N GLY A 28 16.19 13.36 -10.75
CA GLY A 28 15.04 12.89 -9.97
C GLY A 28 15.37 11.90 -8.85
N GLN A 29 16.65 11.66 -8.52
CA GLN A 29 17.06 10.57 -7.62
C GLN A 29 16.47 10.71 -6.21
N SER A 30 16.42 11.93 -5.64
CA SER A 30 15.78 12.14 -4.34
C SER A 30 14.29 11.83 -4.35
N ASN A 31 13.60 12.21 -5.43
CA ASN A 31 12.17 11.95 -5.59
C ASN A 31 11.91 10.45 -5.82
N TYR A 32 12.81 9.78 -6.54
CA TYR A 32 12.78 8.34 -6.75
C TYR A 32 12.91 7.58 -5.43
N GLU A 33 13.87 7.95 -4.57
CA GLU A 33 14.02 7.32 -3.25
C GLU A 33 12.83 7.60 -2.33
N MET A 34 12.28 8.81 -2.35
CA MET A 34 11.05 9.12 -1.60
C MET A 34 9.86 8.29 -2.10
N ALA A 35 9.67 8.18 -3.42
CA ALA A 35 8.61 7.38 -4.01
C ALA A 35 8.77 5.89 -3.68
N LYS A 36 10.00 5.36 -3.63
CA LYS A 36 10.27 3.99 -3.14
C LYS A 36 9.81 3.78 -1.70
N VAL A 37 10.13 4.71 -0.80
CA VAL A 37 9.69 4.64 0.60
C VAL A 37 8.16 4.64 0.68
N MET A 38 7.50 5.48 -0.12
CA MET A 38 6.04 5.57 -0.17
C MET A 38 5.41 4.25 -0.67
N VAL A 39 5.96 3.65 -1.73
CA VAL A 39 5.55 2.33 -2.24
C VAL A 39 5.67 1.28 -1.14
N SER A 40 6.80 1.18 -0.46
CA SER A 40 6.99 0.18 0.60
C SER A 40 6.06 0.39 1.79
N ALA A 41 5.74 1.64 2.15
CA ALA A 41 4.77 1.93 3.21
C ALA A 41 3.35 1.47 2.83
N LEU A 42 2.93 1.72 1.58
CA LEU A 42 1.61 1.31 1.08
C LEU A 42 1.50 -0.20 0.89
N GLU A 43 2.55 -0.88 0.45
CA GLU A 43 2.59 -2.35 0.38
C GLU A 43 2.44 -2.98 1.77
N LYS A 44 3.08 -2.38 2.79
CA LYS A 44 2.91 -2.82 4.16
C LYS A 44 1.48 -2.58 4.67
N GLU A 45 0.93 -1.39 4.45
CA GLU A 45 -0.45 -1.05 4.85
C GLU A 45 -1.48 -1.98 4.17
N LEU A 46 -1.26 -2.32 2.90
CA LEU A 46 -2.10 -3.28 2.17
C LEU A 46 -2.03 -4.68 2.79
N SER A 47 -0.81 -5.15 3.09
CA SER A 47 -0.63 -6.46 3.74
C SER A 47 -1.27 -6.50 5.12
N ASP A 48 -1.16 -5.43 5.91
CA ASP A 48 -1.76 -5.34 7.24
C ASP A 48 -3.30 -5.32 7.13
N ALA A 49 -3.87 -4.55 6.19
CA ALA A 49 -5.31 -4.49 5.95
C ALA A 49 -5.90 -5.83 5.50
N ILE A 50 -5.20 -6.57 4.62
CA ILE A 50 -5.61 -7.92 4.20
C ILE A 50 -5.55 -8.91 5.37
N ASN A 51 -4.48 -8.85 6.17
CA ASN A 51 -4.31 -9.72 7.34
C ASN A 51 -5.39 -9.47 8.40
N ASP A 52 -5.78 -8.22 8.61
CA ASP A 52 -6.81 -7.88 9.60
C ASP A 52 -8.21 -8.30 9.12
N GLN A 53 -8.53 -8.17 7.82
CA GLN A 53 -9.75 -8.76 7.26
C GLN A 53 -9.79 -10.29 7.41
N ALA A 54 -8.66 -10.97 7.19
CA ALA A 54 -8.58 -12.43 7.34
C ALA A 54 -8.79 -12.87 8.81
N LYS A 55 -8.33 -12.08 9.78
CA LYS A 55 -8.56 -12.35 11.22
C LYS A 55 -10.02 -12.13 11.61
N ASP A 56 -10.68 -11.11 11.08
CA ASP A 56 -12.09 -10.84 11.35
C ASP A 56 -13.00 -11.92 10.73
N ALA A 57 -12.66 -12.43 9.54
CA ALA A 57 -13.41 -13.51 8.88
C ALA A 57 -13.32 -14.87 9.61
N HIS A 58 -12.26 -15.12 10.37
CA HIS A 58 -12.11 -16.35 11.17
C HIS A 58 -12.93 -16.33 12.48
N LYS A 59 -13.56 -15.20 12.82
CA LYS A 59 -14.45 -15.10 13.99
C LYS A 59 -15.86 -15.55 13.65
N THR A 60 -16.03 -16.77 13.15
CA THR A 60 -17.35 -17.42 13.16
C THR A 60 -17.77 -17.60 14.62
N PRO A 61 -18.95 -17.11 15.05
CA PRO A 61 -19.44 -17.41 16.37
C PRO A 61 -19.78 -18.89 16.39
N ASP A 62 -19.06 -19.67 17.21
CA ASP A 62 -19.62 -20.90 17.76
C ASP A 62 -20.92 -20.50 18.45
N SER A 63 -22.05 -20.67 17.77
CA SER A 63 -23.37 -20.57 18.35
C SER A 63 -23.89 -22.00 18.50
N ALA A 64 -23.69 -22.48 19.73
CA ALA A 64 -24.49 -23.41 20.55
C ALA A 64 -25.35 -24.48 19.87
#